data_AF-A0AAU3GZ75-F1
#
_entry.id   AF-A0AAU3GZ75-F1
#
_cell.length_a   1.000
_cell.length_b   1.000
_cell.length_c   1.000
_cell.angle_alpha   90.00
_cell.angle_beta   90.00
_cell.angle_gamma   90.00
#
_symmetry.space_group_name_H-M   'P 1'
#
loop_
_entity.id
_entity.type
_entity.pdbx_description
1 polymer ?
#
loop_
_entity_poly.entity_id
_entity_poly.type
_entity_poly.pdbx_seq_one_letter_code
_entity_poly.pdbx_strand_id
1 'polypeptide(L)'
;MTMPWRSDLGDGTYRNPVLNSDWSDPDVVRVGDDFYLTASSFGRVPGLPLLHSRDLVNWTLVGHALERLAPDADFAVPRHDCGVWAPSLRHHAGRFWIFWGDPDHGIQQINAEDIRGPWSAPHLVKSGKGLIDACPLWDEETGEAYLVHAWAKSRSGIKNRLTGHRMSPDGRELLDAGTTLVDADTIPGWFTLEGPKLYRHDGWFWIFAPAGGVETGWQGAFRSRTFDGPYEERVVLAQGSTEVNGPHQGGWVRTAAGEDWFLHFQSRGAYGRVVHLQPMSWEGGWPVIGDEGEPVLVHRGPKAPRQPAEAPASDDDFPGGRYGRQWQWTANPRPGWTVGHGGDGLRLSCVRTAYAHDLRALPNVLVQRLPAEEFTAETSLTLDSREPGAKAGLAVLGDAFSWIGLEAGPDGTARLVHRYAEAVAEHERDAEHPRPAPGAAVRVRIEVTRGARCRFYADTGDGTGFQASGQVFAATPWRWVGALLGLFATAPAGTGPSGTAGFTSFRTTGTPRTV
;
A
#
# COMPACT_ATOMS: atom_id res chain seq x y z
N MET A 1 -1.96 22.13 -7.43
CA MET A 1 -1.98 21.03 -6.44
C MET A 1 -0.81 21.22 -5.51
N THR A 2 -1.05 21.23 -4.20
CA THR A 2 0.01 21.21 -3.19
C THR A 2 0.41 19.77 -2.96
N MET A 3 1.63 19.38 -3.34
CA MET A 3 2.15 18.04 -3.02
C MET A 3 2.62 18.02 -1.56
N PRO A 4 2.02 17.21 -0.66
CA PRO A 4 2.47 17.15 0.74
C PRO A 4 3.93 16.67 0.88
N TRP A 5 4.39 15.86 -0.08
CA TRP A 5 5.77 15.43 -0.22
C TRP A 5 6.27 15.64 -1.64
N ARG A 6 7.54 16.04 -1.77
CA ARG A 6 8.25 16.16 -3.05
C ARG A 6 9.63 15.52 -2.90
N SER A 7 9.93 14.52 -3.74
CA SER A 7 11.21 13.80 -3.79
C SER A 7 12.23 14.49 -4.70
N ASP A 8 11.79 14.97 -5.86
CA ASP A 8 12.61 15.73 -6.82
C ASP A 8 12.96 17.13 -6.28
N LEU A 9 14.26 17.42 -6.13
CA LEU A 9 14.77 18.68 -5.57
C LEU A 9 14.93 19.80 -6.60
N GLY A 10 14.72 19.52 -7.90
CA GLY A 10 14.73 20.51 -8.98
C GLY A 10 16.12 20.96 -9.46
N ASP A 11 17.18 20.39 -8.89
CA ASP A 11 18.58 20.69 -9.20
C ASP A 11 19.33 19.50 -9.82
N GLY A 12 18.60 18.44 -10.19
CA GLY A 12 19.16 17.18 -10.69
C GLY A 12 19.43 16.13 -9.61
N THR A 13 19.11 16.43 -8.35
CA THR A 13 19.13 15.47 -7.23
C THR A 13 17.71 15.12 -6.75
N TYR A 14 17.60 14.02 -6.02
CA TYR A 14 16.38 13.60 -5.34
C TYR A 14 16.66 13.34 -3.86
N ARG A 15 15.61 13.38 -3.03
CA ARG A 15 15.62 12.89 -1.66
C ARG A 15 14.74 11.66 -1.47
N ASN A 16 15.20 10.75 -0.63
CA ASN A 16 14.42 9.62 -0.16
C ASN A 16 13.49 10.01 1.01
N PRO A 17 12.34 9.32 1.16
CA PRO A 17 11.79 8.34 0.23
C PRO A 17 11.27 8.96 -1.07
N VAL A 18 11.44 8.27 -2.21
CA VAL A 18 10.87 8.68 -3.51
C VAL A 18 9.35 8.53 -3.54
N LEU A 19 8.79 7.64 -2.71
CA LEU A 19 7.36 7.55 -2.42
C LEU A 19 7.13 7.58 -0.90
N ASN A 20 6.68 8.71 -0.36
CA ASN A 20 6.51 8.92 1.09
C ASN A 20 5.12 8.51 1.60
N SER A 21 4.72 7.29 1.28
CA SER A 21 3.45 6.70 1.68
C SER A 21 3.58 5.18 1.69
N ASP A 22 2.58 4.45 2.18
CA ASP A 22 2.59 2.99 2.35
C ASP A 22 2.49 2.23 1.01
N TRP A 23 3.56 2.26 0.22
CA TRP A 23 3.73 1.53 -1.04
C TRP A 23 4.57 0.30 -0.82
N SER A 24 4.00 -0.57 0.01
CA SER A 24 4.75 -1.62 0.64
C SER A 24 5.09 -2.79 -0.29
N ASP A 25 6.22 -3.46 -0.05
CA ASP A 25 6.73 -4.56 -0.89
C ASP A 25 6.89 -4.13 -2.37
N PRO A 26 7.58 -3.02 -2.67
CA PRO A 26 7.68 -2.50 -4.01
C PRO A 26 8.44 -3.50 -4.91
N ASP A 27 7.92 -3.72 -6.11
CA ASP A 27 8.68 -4.37 -7.18
C ASP A 27 8.52 -3.60 -8.48
N VAL A 28 9.62 -3.50 -9.22
CA VAL A 28 9.74 -2.59 -10.36
C VAL A 28 10.20 -3.33 -11.61
N VAL A 29 9.68 -2.92 -12.77
CA VAL A 29 10.13 -3.37 -14.08
C VAL A 29 10.32 -2.19 -15.01
N ARG A 30 11.32 -2.27 -15.90
CA ARG A 30 11.48 -1.33 -17.03
C ARG A 30 10.92 -1.96 -18.31
N VAL A 31 10.12 -1.21 -19.06
CA VAL A 31 9.69 -1.56 -20.42
C VAL A 31 9.95 -0.37 -21.32
N GLY A 32 10.94 -0.50 -22.22
CA GLY A 32 11.42 0.63 -23.00
C GLY A 32 11.96 1.75 -22.10
N ASP A 33 11.42 2.95 -22.22
CA ASP A 33 11.81 4.14 -21.46
C ASP A 33 10.97 4.36 -20.19
N ASP A 34 10.04 3.45 -19.91
CA ASP A 34 9.09 3.55 -18.81
C ASP A 34 9.42 2.54 -17.71
N PHE A 35 9.20 2.97 -16.47
CA PHE A 35 9.30 2.16 -15.27
C PHE A 35 7.90 2.00 -14.67
N TYR A 36 7.61 0.77 -14.26
CA TYR A 36 6.35 0.42 -13.61
C TYR A 36 6.63 -0.22 -12.28
N LEU A 37 5.87 0.17 -11.26
CA LEU A 37 5.98 -0.37 -9.90
C LEU A 37 4.62 -0.87 -9.44
N THR A 38 4.61 -2.02 -8.78
CA THR A 38 3.46 -2.49 -8.00
C THR A 38 3.84 -2.69 -6.54
N ALA A 39 2.83 -2.75 -5.68
CA ALA A 39 2.98 -2.91 -4.23
C ALA A 39 1.89 -3.83 -3.68
N SER A 40 2.08 -4.33 -2.45
CA SER A 40 1.06 -5.08 -1.74
C SER A 40 -0.20 -4.24 -1.52
N SER A 41 -1.35 -4.92 -1.54
CA SER A 41 -2.66 -4.29 -1.27
C SER A 41 -3.44 -4.98 -0.16
N PHE A 42 -3.00 -6.17 0.27
CA PHE A 42 -3.63 -6.98 1.30
C PHE A 42 -5.12 -7.22 0.97
N GLY A 43 -6.00 -7.06 1.96
CA GLY A 43 -7.45 -7.23 1.81
C GLY A 43 -8.18 -6.04 1.17
N ARG A 44 -7.49 -5.08 0.56
CA ARG A 44 -8.08 -3.85 0.02
C ARG A 44 -8.26 -3.93 -1.49
N VAL A 45 -9.32 -3.30 -2.01
CA VAL A 45 -9.63 -3.31 -3.45
C VAL A 45 -10.04 -1.93 -4.00
N PRO A 46 -9.73 -1.58 -5.26
CA PRO A 46 -8.93 -2.38 -6.19
C PRO A 46 -7.51 -2.59 -5.64
N GLY A 47 -6.94 -3.76 -5.88
CA GLY A 47 -5.66 -4.22 -5.38
C GLY A 47 -4.58 -4.22 -6.46
N LEU A 48 -3.33 -4.48 -6.07
CA LEU A 48 -2.15 -4.38 -6.93
C LEU A 48 -2.07 -3.00 -7.61
N PRO A 49 -1.84 -1.92 -6.83
CA PRO A 49 -1.70 -0.58 -7.40
C PRO A 49 -0.55 -0.53 -8.40
N LEU A 50 -0.75 0.21 -9.48
CA LEU A 50 0.20 0.32 -10.58
C LEU A 50 0.67 1.76 -10.68
N LEU A 51 1.96 1.97 -10.47
CA LEU A 51 2.61 3.26 -10.59
C LEU A 51 3.47 3.29 -11.85
N HIS A 52 3.56 4.46 -12.46
CA HIS A 52 4.39 4.74 -13.64
C HIS A 52 5.39 5.84 -13.32
N SER A 53 6.58 5.73 -13.89
CA SER A 53 7.65 6.71 -13.83
C SER A 53 8.50 6.63 -15.09
N ARG A 54 9.15 7.74 -15.45
CA ARG A 54 10.21 7.77 -16.48
C ARG A 54 11.59 8.02 -15.89
N ASP A 55 11.68 8.39 -14.63
CA ASP A 55 12.94 8.78 -13.96
C ASP A 55 13.21 8.07 -12.62
N LEU A 56 12.36 7.13 -12.20
CA LEU A 56 12.37 6.42 -10.90
C LEU A 56 12.16 7.30 -9.66
N VAL A 57 12.02 8.62 -9.82
CA VAL A 57 11.92 9.59 -8.71
C VAL A 57 10.50 10.13 -8.58
N ASN A 58 9.91 10.52 -9.70
CA ASN A 58 8.56 11.05 -9.80
C ASN A 58 7.63 9.90 -10.20
N TRP A 59 6.50 9.75 -9.52
CA TRP A 59 5.63 8.58 -9.70
C TRP A 59 4.17 8.96 -9.73
N THR A 60 3.44 8.31 -10.62
CA THR A 60 2.01 8.56 -10.84
C THR A 60 1.24 7.26 -10.74
N LEU A 61 0.21 7.23 -9.90
CA LEU A 61 -0.70 6.08 -9.81
C LEU A 61 -1.57 6.02 -11.07
N VAL A 62 -1.31 5.05 -11.93
CA VAL A 62 -1.98 4.91 -13.24
C VAL A 62 -3.18 3.97 -13.20
N GLY A 63 -3.29 3.12 -12.17
CA GLY A 63 -4.40 2.18 -12.02
C GLY A 63 -4.12 1.12 -10.97
N HIS A 64 -4.85 0.02 -11.08
CA HIS A 64 -4.75 -1.17 -10.24
C HIS A 64 -4.97 -2.39 -11.13
N ALA A 65 -4.27 -3.48 -10.86
CA ALA A 65 -4.38 -4.69 -11.67
C ALA A 65 -5.54 -5.61 -11.26
N LEU A 66 -6.05 -5.46 -10.03
CA LEU A 66 -7.02 -6.36 -9.45
C LEU A 66 -8.27 -5.63 -8.96
N GLU A 67 -9.38 -5.71 -9.70
CA GLU A 67 -10.63 -5.03 -9.31
C GLU A 67 -11.31 -5.65 -8.08
N ARG A 68 -11.10 -6.96 -7.86
CA ARG A 68 -11.70 -7.74 -6.77
C ARG A 68 -10.75 -8.84 -6.31
N LEU A 69 -10.75 -9.11 -5.00
CA LEU A 69 -10.02 -10.24 -4.44
C LEU A 69 -10.81 -11.55 -4.59
N ALA A 70 -10.10 -12.66 -4.72
CA ALA A 70 -10.66 -14.01 -4.83
C ALA A 70 -10.09 -14.93 -3.74
N PRO A 71 -10.90 -15.83 -3.15
CA PRO A 71 -12.33 -16.06 -3.41
C PRO A 71 -13.24 -14.94 -2.88
N ASP A 72 -14.29 -14.58 -3.63
CA ASP A 72 -15.14 -13.41 -3.31
C ASP A 72 -15.79 -13.48 -1.91
N ALA A 73 -16.19 -14.68 -1.48
CA ALA A 73 -16.83 -14.91 -0.19
C ALA A 73 -15.94 -14.51 1.00
N ASP A 74 -14.63 -14.75 0.88
CA ASP A 74 -13.66 -14.49 1.95
C ASP A 74 -13.39 -12.99 2.11
N PHE A 75 -13.49 -12.22 1.02
CA PHE A 75 -13.23 -10.78 1.01
C PHE A 75 -14.51 -9.94 1.02
N ALA A 76 -15.65 -10.56 1.40
CA ALA A 76 -16.92 -9.87 1.60
C ALA A 76 -16.94 -9.02 2.89
N VAL A 77 -15.94 -9.19 3.76
CA VAL A 77 -15.65 -8.47 4.99
C VAL A 77 -14.16 -8.09 5.03
N PRO A 78 -13.74 -7.09 5.83
CA PRO A 78 -12.34 -6.71 5.90
C PRO A 78 -11.42 -7.84 6.40
N ARG A 79 -10.32 -8.08 5.69
CA ARG A 79 -9.26 -9.03 6.06
C ARG A 79 -7.89 -8.37 5.93
N HIS A 80 -7.50 -7.64 6.97
CA HIS A 80 -6.38 -6.68 6.94
C HIS A 80 -5.00 -7.29 6.69
N ASP A 81 -4.79 -8.56 7.02
CA ASP A 81 -3.51 -9.27 6.88
C ASP A 81 -3.57 -10.45 5.88
N CYS A 82 -4.54 -10.46 4.97
CA CYS A 82 -4.77 -11.52 3.98
C CYS A 82 -4.74 -10.94 2.54
N GLY A 83 -4.99 -11.78 1.52
CA GLY A 83 -5.10 -11.34 0.14
C GLY A 83 -3.74 -11.11 -0.51
N VAL A 84 -3.52 -9.93 -1.07
CA VAL A 84 -2.32 -9.64 -1.87
C VAL A 84 -1.15 -9.22 -0.98
N TRP A 85 -0.30 -10.18 -0.60
CA TRP A 85 1.04 -9.92 -0.04
C TRP A 85 2.04 -9.61 -1.17
N ALA A 86 3.35 -9.61 -0.86
CA ALA A 86 4.41 -9.10 -1.73
C ALA A 86 4.29 -9.58 -3.18
N PRO A 87 3.98 -8.67 -4.11
CA PRO A 87 3.87 -9.01 -5.51
C PRO A 87 5.23 -8.98 -6.20
N SER A 88 5.37 -9.73 -7.28
CA SER A 88 6.47 -9.59 -8.24
C SER A 88 5.93 -9.20 -9.61
N LEU A 89 6.48 -8.14 -10.20
CA LEU A 89 6.07 -7.60 -11.50
C LEU A 89 7.16 -7.88 -12.55
N ARG A 90 6.79 -8.56 -13.63
CA ARG A 90 7.70 -8.89 -14.73
C ARG A 90 7.08 -8.51 -16.06
N HIS A 91 7.93 -8.26 -17.05
CA HIS A 91 7.52 -8.10 -18.44
C HIS A 91 8.21 -9.19 -19.27
N HIS A 92 7.42 -10.09 -19.85
CA HIS A 92 7.92 -11.22 -20.61
C HIS A 92 6.96 -11.55 -21.76
N ALA A 93 7.51 -11.86 -22.93
CA ALA A 93 6.75 -12.19 -24.14
C ALA A 93 5.66 -11.15 -24.50
N GLY A 94 5.99 -9.85 -24.37
CA GLY A 94 5.09 -8.75 -24.70
C GLY A 94 3.94 -8.53 -23.70
N ARG A 95 4.04 -9.09 -22.50
CA ARG A 95 3.01 -9.00 -21.46
C ARG A 95 3.61 -8.62 -20.12
N PHE A 96 2.82 -7.90 -19.33
CA PHE A 96 3.03 -7.73 -17.91
C PHE A 96 2.47 -8.93 -17.15
N TRP A 97 3.23 -9.42 -16.17
CA TRP A 97 2.88 -10.52 -15.30
C TRP A 97 3.03 -10.07 -13.85
N ILE A 98 2.01 -10.35 -13.03
CA ILE A 98 2.08 -10.12 -11.59
C ILE A 98 1.80 -11.44 -10.88
N PHE A 99 2.75 -11.87 -10.05
CA PHE A 99 2.62 -13.03 -9.17
C PHE A 99 2.61 -12.54 -7.73
N TRP A 100 1.82 -13.15 -6.88
CA TRP A 100 1.84 -12.86 -5.45
C TRP A 100 1.48 -14.11 -4.65
N GLY A 101 1.86 -14.12 -3.37
CA GLY A 101 1.35 -15.08 -2.42
C GLY A 101 0.11 -14.54 -1.71
N ASP A 102 -0.96 -15.33 -1.69
CA ASP A 102 -2.00 -15.21 -0.68
C ASP A 102 -1.65 -16.16 0.47
N PRO A 103 -1.42 -15.67 1.69
CA PRO A 103 -0.96 -16.52 2.79
C PRO A 103 -1.96 -17.62 3.17
N ASP A 104 -3.24 -17.48 2.81
CA ASP A 104 -4.28 -18.45 3.15
C ASP A 104 -4.60 -19.40 1.99
N HIS A 105 -4.45 -18.94 0.74
CA HIS A 105 -4.87 -19.69 -0.45
C HIS A 105 -3.71 -20.20 -1.32
N GLY A 106 -2.58 -19.50 -1.35
CA GLY A 106 -1.38 -19.90 -2.10
C GLY A 106 -0.97 -18.88 -3.17
N ILE A 107 -0.20 -19.33 -4.15
CA ILE A 107 0.40 -18.47 -5.18
C ILE A 107 -0.58 -18.21 -6.31
N GLN A 108 -0.79 -16.94 -6.62
CA GLN A 108 -1.69 -16.46 -7.66
C GLN A 108 -0.90 -15.72 -8.75
N GLN A 109 -1.44 -15.70 -9.97
CA GLN A 109 -0.93 -14.83 -11.03
C GLN A 109 -2.05 -14.14 -11.82
N ILE A 110 -1.73 -12.95 -12.34
CA ILE A 110 -2.49 -12.25 -13.39
C ILE A 110 -1.53 -11.70 -14.44
N ASN A 111 -2.04 -11.43 -15.64
CA ASN A 111 -1.26 -10.81 -16.70
C ASN A 111 -2.11 -9.96 -17.65
N ALA A 112 -1.44 -9.07 -18.39
CA ALA A 112 -2.04 -8.16 -19.36
C ALA A 112 -1.01 -7.80 -20.45
N GLU A 113 -1.47 -7.41 -21.64
CA GLU A 113 -0.58 -6.87 -22.69
C GLU A 113 -0.20 -5.41 -22.43
N ASP A 114 -1.09 -4.63 -21.81
CA ASP A 114 -0.86 -3.26 -21.37
C ASP A 114 -0.94 -3.19 -19.84
N ILE A 115 -0.07 -2.40 -19.21
CA ILE A 115 -0.06 -2.18 -17.76
C ILE A 115 -1.42 -1.66 -17.25
N ARG A 116 -2.18 -0.91 -18.07
CA ARG A 116 -3.52 -0.41 -17.75
C ARG A 116 -4.61 -1.45 -17.96
N GLY A 117 -4.25 -2.66 -18.37
CA GLY A 117 -5.15 -3.77 -18.62
C GLY A 117 -5.72 -3.80 -20.04
N PRO A 118 -6.73 -4.66 -20.28
CA PRO A 118 -7.43 -5.47 -19.28
C PRO A 118 -6.53 -6.57 -18.70
N TRP A 119 -6.60 -6.74 -17.39
CA TRP A 119 -5.90 -7.81 -16.67
C TRP A 119 -6.73 -9.10 -16.68
N SER A 120 -6.06 -10.25 -16.72
CA SER A 120 -6.72 -11.54 -16.59
C SER A 120 -7.32 -11.73 -15.20
N ALA A 121 -8.30 -12.64 -15.08
CA ALA A 121 -8.74 -13.11 -13.77
C ALA A 121 -7.57 -13.78 -13.01
N PRO A 122 -7.54 -13.73 -11.67
CA PRO A 122 -6.56 -14.45 -10.86
C PRO A 122 -6.55 -15.95 -11.18
N HIS A 123 -5.37 -16.48 -11.42
CA HIS A 123 -5.12 -17.91 -11.62
C HIS A 123 -4.29 -18.45 -10.46
N LEU A 124 -4.81 -19.46 -9.76
CA LEU A 124 -4.11 -20.11 -8.66
C LEU A 124 -3.05 -21.07 -9.21
N VAL A 125 -1.79 -20.66 -9.17
CA VAL A 125 -0.62 -21.41 -9.66
C VAL A 125 -0.29 -22.57 -8.72
N LYS A 126 -0.32 -22.33 -7.40
CA LYS A 126 -0.06 -23.34 -6.37
C LYS A 126 -0.91 -23.08 -5.14
N SER A 127 -1.83 -24.01 -4.82
CA SER A 127 -2.59 -23.94 -3.57
C SER A 127 -1.71 -24.26 -2.36
N GLY A 128 -1.91 -23.55 -1.25
CA GLY A 128 -1.28 -23.90 0.02
C GLY A 128 -1.30 -22.75 1.02
N LYS A 129 -1.05 -23.08 2.29
CA LYS A 129 -0.96 -22.09 3.36
C LYS A 129 0.46 -21.60 3.57
N GLY A 130 0.60 -20.29 3.69
CA GLY A 130 1.84 -19.59 3.99
C GLY A 130 2.84 -19.54 2.84
N LEU A 131 2.40 -19.71 1.60
CA LEU A 131 3.24 -19.51 0.41
C LEU A 131 3.20 -18.03 0.08
N ILE A 132 4.32 -17.32 0.29
CA ILE A 132 4.39 -15.87 0.17
C ILE A 132 5.49 -15.44 -0.78
N ASP A 133 5.42 -14.19 -1.23
CA ASP A 133 6.51 -13.50 -1.93
C ASP A 133 6.98 -14.23 -3.20
N ALA A 134 6.02 -14.74 -3.96
CA ALA A 134 6.29 -15.48 -5.18
C ALA A 134 6.92 -14.57 -6.25
N CYS A 135 8.01 -15.02 -6.86
CA CYS A 135 8.69 -14.33 -7.95
C CYS A 135 9.00 -15.28 -9.10
N PRO A 136 8.45 -15.03 -10.31
CA PRO A 136 8.78 -15.80 -11.50
C PRO A 136 10.07 -15.29 -12.16
N LEU A 137 10.70 -16.16 -12.94
CA LEU A 137 11.75 -15.84 -13.90
C LEU A 137 11.52 -16.69 -15.15
N TRP A 138 11.52 -16.05 -16.32
CA TRP A 138 11.67 -16.74 -17.60
C TRP A 138 13.11 -16.57 -18.03
N ASP A 139 13.84 -17.67 -18.12
CA ASP A 139 15.24 -17.65 -18.53
C ASP A 139 15.30 -17.74 -20.06
N GLU A 140 15.55 -16.60 -20.71
CA GLU A 140 15.59 -16.49 -22.17
C GLU A 140 16.73 -17.31 -22.78
N GLU A 141 17.79 -17.61 -22.02
CA GLU A 141 18.93 -18.39 -22.52
C GLU A 141 18.58 -19.88 -22.67
N THR A 142 17.83 -20.43 -21.72
CA THR A 142 17.47 -21.86 -21.69
C THR A 142 16.07 -22.13 -22.26
N GLY A 143 15.19 -21.12 -22.26
CA GLY A 143 13.76 -21.27 -22.54
C GLY A 143 12.98 -21.90 -21.38
N GLU A 144 13.62 -22.16 -20.24
CA GLU A 144 12.97 -22.65 -19.03
C GLU A 144 12.35 -21.50 -18.24
N ALA A 145 11.37 -21.81 -17.40
CA ALA A 145 10.79 -20.87 -16.47
C ALA A 145 10.87 -21.43 -15.05
N TYR A 146 11.04 -20.52 -14.10
CA TYR A 146 11.24 -20.83 -12.69
C TYR A 146 10.39 -19.93 -11.81
N LEU A 147 10.12 -20.39 -10.60
CA LEU A 147 9.47 -19.60 -9.57
C LEU A 147 10.17 -19.83 -8.24
N VAL A 148 10.45 -18.75 -7.51
CA VAL A 148 10.87 -18.81 -6.10
C VAL A 148 9.77 -18.23 -5.21
N HIS A 149 9.61 -18.76 -4.01
CA HIS A 149 8.74 -18.18 -2.99
C HIS A 149 9.34 -18.38 -1.59
N ALA A 150 8.87 -17.58 -0.63
CA ALA A 150 9.19 -17.71 0.78
C ALA A 150 8.02 -18.34 1.56
N TRP A 151 8.15 -18.38 2.89
CA TRP A 151 7.18 -19.00 3.78
C TRP A 151 6.76 -18.09 4.94
N ALA A 152 5.45 -17.96 5.15
CA ALA A 152 4.88 -17.27 6.30
C ALA A 152 4.67 -18.22 7.49
N LYS A 153 5.51 -18.05 8.54
CA LYS A 153 5.41 -18.87 9.77
C LYS A 153 4.02 -18.85 10.39
N SER A 154 3.31 -17.72 10.28
CA SER A 154 1.96 -17.55 10.84
C SER A 154 0.92 -18.50 10.23
N ARG A 155 1.16 -19.06 9.05
CA ARG A 155 0.23 -19.98 8.36
C ARG A 155 0.82 -21.36 8.14
N SER A 156 2.08 -21.47 7.73
CA SER A 156 2.73 -22.75 7.41
C SER A 156 3.54 -23.34 8.58
N GLY A 157 3.86 -22.54 9.59
CA GLY A 157 4.86 -22.89 10.61
C GLY A 157 6.32 -22.79 10.13
N ILE A 158 6.56 -22.47 8.85
CA ILE A 158 7.87 -22.36 8.22
C ILE A 158 8.20 -20.87 7.99
N LYS A 159 9.45 -20.48 8.22
CA LYS A 159 10.05 -19.21 7.77
C LYS A 159 11.53 -19.43 7.48
N ASN A 160 12.24 -18.39 7.06
CA ASN A 160 13.69 -18.40 6.91
C ASN A 160 14.21 -19.37 5.83
N ARG A 161 13.39 -19.62 4.81
CA ARG A 161 13.70 -20.55 3.72
C ARG A 161 13.11 -20.05 2.42
N LEU A 162 13.83 -20.27 1.33
CA LEU A 162 13.38 -19.99 -0.03
C LEU A 162 13.22 -21.32 -0.78
N THR A 163 12.05 -21.51 -1.38
CA THR A 163 11.72 -22.72 -2.16
C THR A 163 11.57 -22.34 -3.63
N GLY A 164 12.27 -23.07 -4.49
CA GLY A 164 12.28 -22.92 -5.94
C GLY A 164 11.52 -24.05 -6.63
N HIS A 165 10.90 -23.74 -7.75
CA HIS A 165 10.17 -24.68 -8.61
C HIS A 165 10.51 -24.39 -10.06
N ARG A 166 10.56 -25.43 -10.91
CA ARG A 166 10.35 -25.25 -12.35
C ARG A 166 8.89 -24.85 -12.60
N MET A 167 8.67 -23.97 -13.56
CA MET A 167 7.37 -23.41 -13.91
C MET A 167 7.09 -23.66 -15.39
N SER A 168 5.83 -23.86 -15.76
CA SER A 168 5.43 -23.89 -17.18
C SER A 168 5.73 -22.53 -17.84
N PRO A 169 6.13 -22.48 -19.12
CA PRO A 169 6.43 -21.21 -19.79
C PRO A 169 5.24 -20.23 -19.84
N ASP A 170 4.01 -20.71 -19.77
CA ASP A 170 2.80 -19.88 -19.69
C ASP A 170 2.50 -19.36 -18.27
N GLY A 171 3.33 -19.69 -17.29
CA GLY A 171 3.24 -19.22 -15.91
C GLY A 171 2.08 -19.82 -15.10
N ARG A 172 1.43 -20.89 -15.59
CA ARG A 172 0.21 -21.44 -14.98
C ARG A 172 0.43 -22.57 -14.00
N GLU A 173 1.51 -23.33 -14.15
CA GLU A 173 1.75 -24.55 -13.38
C GLU A 173 3.18 -24.61 -12.86
N LEU A 174 3.35 -25.24 -11.69
CA LEU A 174 4.65 -25.64 -11.20
C LEU A 174 4.87 -27.12 -11.55
N LEU A 175 6.03 -27.42 -12.11
CA LEU A 175 6.32 -28.70 -12.75
C LEU A 175 6.94 -29.72 -11.79
N ASP A 176 7.11 -29.35 -10.52
CA ASP A 176 7.71 -30.17 -9.48
C ASP A 176 7.13 -29.87 -8.09
N ALA A 177 7.64 -30.59 -7.09
CA ALA A 177 7.20 -30.43 -5.69
C ALA A 177 7.82 -29.20 -5.01
N GLY A 178 8.89 -28.64 -5.58
CA GLY A 178 9.74 -27.62 -4.99
C GLY A 178 11.00 -28.17 -4.32
N THR A 179 12.08 -27.41 -4.44
CA THR A 179 13.37 -27.64 -3.76
C THR A 179 13.71 -26.45 -2.88
N THR A 180 14.23 -26.67 -1.67
CA THR A 180 14.78 -25.59 -0.85
C THR A 180 16.07 -25.07 -1.51
N LEU A 181 16.03 -23.87 -2.07
CA LEU A 181 17.18 -23.22 -2.71
C LEU A 181 18.14 -22.62 -1.68
N VAL A 182 17.56 -22.04 -0.62
CA VAL A 182 18.29 -21.42 0.49
C VAL A 182 17.61 -21.82 1.80
N ASP A 183 18.36 -22.50 2.67
CA ASP A 183 17.98 -22.75 4.05
C ASP A 183 18.74 -21.79 4.96
N ALA A 184 18.14 -20.63 5.27
CA ALA A 184 18.85 -19.62 6.06
C ALA A 184 18.99 -20.01 7.54
N ASP A 185 18.35 -21.08 8.00
CA ASP A 185 18.63 -21.64 9.33
C ASP A 185 20.07 -22.17 9.44
N THR A 186 20.72 -22.50 8.30
CA THR A 186 22.11 -22.97 8.27
C THR A 186 23.12 -21.83 8.09
N ILE A 187 22.68 -20.59 7.91
CA ILE A 187 23.55 -19.43 7.67
C ILE A 187 23.61 -18.59 8.95
N PRO A 188 24.78 -18.51 9.63
CA PRO A 188 24.89 -17.81 10.90
C PRO A 188 24.40 -16.36 10.84
N GLY A 189 23.51 -15.99 11.76
CA GLY A 189 22.96 -14.63 11.85
C GLY A 189 21.78 -14.35 10.91
N TRP A 190 21.46 -15.23 9.97
CA TRP A 190 20.30 -15.05 9.09
C TRP A 190 19.03 -15.60 9.72
N PHE A 191 18.00 -14.76 9.78
CA PHE A 191 16.69 -15.12 10.28
C PHE A 191 15.61 -14.35 9.52
N THR A 192 14.41 -14.92 9.38
CA THR A 192 13.31 -14.29 8.66
C THR A 192 13.70 -13.90 7.22
N LEU A 193 14.43 -14.79 6.52
CA LEU A 193 14.65 -14.68 5.08
C LEU A 193 13.30 -14.80 4.33
N GLU A 194 12.95 -13.78 3.56
CA GLU A 194 11.69 -13.67 2.82
C GLU A 194 11.86 -12.76 1.58
N GLY A 195 10.76 -12.35 0.94
CA GLY A 195 10.77 -11.33 -0.11
C GLY A 195 11.63 -11.60 -1.35
N PRO A 196 11.84 -12.84 -1.84
CA PRO A 196 12.80 -13.12 -2.89
C PRO A 196 12.39 -12.50 -4.23
N LYS A 197 13.36 -11.89 -4.90
CA LYS A 197 13.28 -11.49 -6.30
C LYS A 197 14.33 -12.21 -7.11
N LEU A 198 13.88 -12.99 -8.09
CA LEU A 198 14.70 -13.83 -8.95
C LEU A 198 15.08 -13.07 -10.23
N TYR A 199 16.36 -13.15 -10.61
CA TYR A 199 16.93 -12.52 -11.80
C TYR A 199 17.95 -13.42 -12.50
N ARG A 200 18.16 -13.16 -13.79
CA ARG A 200 19.26 -13.70 -14.59
C ARG A 200 20.24 -12.56 -14.91
N HIS A 201 21.51 -12.71 -14.57
CA HIS A 201 22.54 -11.70 -14.87
C HIS A 201 23.94 -12.30 -14.92
N ASP A 202 24.71 -11.99 -15.97
CA ASP A 202 26.11 -12.39 -16.16
C ASP A 202 26.38 -13.89 -15.95
N GLY A 203 25.46 -14.71 -16.46
CA GLY A 203 25.54 -16.15 -16.35
C GLY A 203 25.23 -16.70 -14.95
N TRP A 204 24.64 -15.90 -14.06
CA TRP A 204 24.19 -16.30 -12.72
C TRP A 204 22.67 -16.21 -12.56
N PHE A 205 22.11 -17.13 -11.78
CA PHE A 205 20.84 -16.93 -11.11
C PHE A 205 21.08 -16.09 -9.87
N TRP A 206 20.32 -15.03 -9.70
CA TRP A 206 20.36 -14.15 -8.55
C TRP A 206 19.05 -14.18 -7.82
N ILE A 207 19.09 -14.30 -6.49
CA ILE A 207 17.95 -14.08 -5.62
C ILE A 207 18.27 -12.92 -4.70
N PHE A 208 17.54 -11.81 -4.84
CA PHE A 208 17.62 -10.70 -3.90
C PHE A 208 16.51 -10.93 -2.87
N ALA A 209 16.88 -11.23 -1.63
CA ALA A 209 15.93 -11.56 -0.57
C ALA A 209 16.39 -10.90 0.73
N PRO A 210 15.57 -10.05 1.36
CA PRO A 210 15.90 -9.49 2.66
C PRO A 210 15.80 -10.52 3.79
N ALA A 211 16.50 -10.24 4.88
CA ALA A 211 16.44 -11.00 6.12
C ALA A 211 16.48 -10.04 7.32
N GLY A 212 16.26 -10.55 8.53
CA GLY A 212 16.27 -9.78 9.77
C GLY A 212 14.93 -9.16 10.15
N GLY A 213 13.90 -9.33 9.31
CA GLY A 213 12.55 -8.83 9.51
C GLY A 213 12.34 -7.38 9.06
N VAL A 214 11.07 -7.02 8.90
CA VAL A 214 10.61 -5.78 8.22
C VAL A 214 11.14 -4.47 8.82
N GLU A 215 11.33 -4.38 10.15
CA GLU A 215 11.69 -3.11 10.80
C GLU A 215 13.20 -2.85 10.89
N THR A 216 14.00 -3.91 11.09
CA THR A 216 15.42 -3.78 11.44
C THR A 216 16.33 -4.66 10.58
N GLY A 217 15.78 -5.26 9.53
CA GLY A 217 16.49 -6.19 8.67
C GLY A 217 17.51 -5.55 7.72
N TRP A 218 17.93 -6.33 6.74
CA TRP A 218 18.89 -5.97 5.71
C TRP A 218 18.51 -6.65 4.39
N GLN A 219 19.07 -6.18 3.29
CA GLN A 219 18.96 -6.82 1.99
C GLN A 219 20.08 -7.83 1.79
N GLY A 220 19.70 -9.08 1.55
CA GLY A 220 20.59 -10.12 1.06
C GLY A 220 20.57 -10.24 -0.46
N ALA A 221 21.68 -10.72 -1.02
CA ALA A 221 21.75 -11.26 -2.36
C ALA A 221 22.36 -12.66 -2.31
N PHE A 222 21.83 -13.54 -3.15
CA PHE A 222 22.27 -14.91 -3.30
C PHE A 222 22.54 -15.16 -4.78
N ARG A 223 23.60 -15.89 -5.14
CA ARG A 223 23.81 -16.29 -6.54
C ARG A 223 24.25 -17.73 -6.70
N SER A 224 23.86 -18.33 -7.82
CA SER A 224 24.33 -19.65 -8.25
C SER A 224 24.43 -19.74 -9.76
N ARG A 225 25.30 -20.64 -10.27
CA ARG A 225 25.40 -20.91 -11.71
C ARG A 225 24.23 -21.76 -12.22
N THR A 226 23.56 -22.48 -11.33
CA THR A 226 22.41 -23.34 -11.62
C THR A 226 21.24 -22.95 -10.73
N PHE A 227 20.01 -23.09 -11.24
CA PHE A 227 18.82 -22.71 -10.49
C PHE A 227 18.72 -23.44 -9.13
N ASP A 228 19.06 -24.73 -9.11
CA ASP A 228 18.97 -25.58 -7.91
C ASP A 228 20.08 -25.31 -6.86
N GLY A 229 20.97 -24.35 -7.11
CA GLY A 229 22.07 -24.04 -6.20
C GLY A 229 23.28 -24.98 -6.33
N PRO A 230 24.17 -25.01 -5.31
CA PRO A 230 24.10 -24.22 -4.08
C PRO A 230 24.26 -22.72 -4.37
N TYR A 231 23.64 -21.89 -3.53
CA TYR A 231 23.77 -20.43 -3.60
C TYR A 231 24.83 -19.93 -2.63
N GLU A 232 25.71 -19.05 -3.10
CA GLU A 232 26.54 -18.21 -2.23
C GLU A 232 25.76 -16.94 -1.86
N GLU A 233 25.98 -16.41 -0.66
CA GLU A 233 25.22 -15.30 -0.07
C GLU A 233 26.09 -14.08 0.29
N ARG A 234 25.45 -12.90 0.31
CA ARG A 234 26.05 -11.66 0.81
C ARG A 234 24.97 -10.70 1.32
N VAL A 235 25.27 -9.95 2.38
CA VAL A 235 24.52 -8.75 2.76
C VAL A 235 24.97 -7.60 1.88
N VAL A 236 24.04 -6.98 1.15
CA VAL A 236 24.35 -5.99 0.09
C VAL A 236 23.74 -4.61 0.34
N LEU A 237 22.86 -4.50 1.33
CA LEU A 237 22.36 -3.24 1.87
C LEU A 237 21.97 -3.46 3.34
N ALA A 238 22.47 -2.65 4.26
CA ALA A 238 22.08 -2.67 5.67
C ALA A 238 21.97 -1.24 6.20
N GLN A 239 21.27 -1.05 7.31
CA GLN A 239 21.10 0.30 7.90
C GLN A 239 22.45 0.99 8.13
N GLY A 240 23.43 0.25 8.66
CA GLY A 240 24.77 0.77 8.92
C GLY A 240 24.74 1.99 9.86
N SER A 241 25.37 3.08 9.44
CA SER A 241 25.41 4.35 10.18
C SER A 241 24.21 5.27 9.92
N THR A 242 23.29 4.88 9.05
CA THR A 242 22.20 5.75 8.56
C THR A 242 20.96 5.73 9.46
N GLU A 243 20.10 6.74 9.30
CA GLU A 243 18.78 6.80 9.93
C GLU A 243 17.71 5.93 9.22
N VAL A 244 18.07 5.25 8.12
CA VAL A 244 17.15 4.40 7.36
C VAL A 244 17.16 3.00 7.97
N ASN A 245 16.31 2.77 8.97
CA ASN A 245 16.16 1.47 9.59
C ASN A 245 15.65 0.42 8.60
N GLY A 246 16.17 -0.80 8.71
CA GLY A 246 15.63 -1.96 8.01
C GLY A 246 15.45 -1.76 6.50
N PRO A 247 16.50 -1.44 5.71
CA PRO A 247 16.37 -1.42 4.26
C PRO A 247 16.01 -2.82 3.78
N HIS A 248 14.76 -3.00 3.39
CA HIS A 248 14.15 -4.32 3.25
C HIS A 248 13.31 -4.37 1.98
N GLN A 249 13.31 -5.53 1.33
CA GLN A 249 12.49 -5.95 0.19
C GLN A 249 12.29 -4.94 -0.93
N GLY A 250 12.74 -5.32 -2.12
CA GLY A 250 12.79 -4.38 -3.22
C GLY A 250 13.04 -5.01 -4.57
N GLY A 251 13.00 -4.17 -5.61
CA GLY A 251 13.27 -4.55 -6.99
C GLY A 251 14.54 -3.88 -7.53
N TRP A 252 15.38 -4.66 -8.21
CA TRP A 252 16.50 -4.15 -9.00
C TRP A 252 16.01 -3.80 -10.40
N VAL A 253 16.43 -2.64 -10.90
CA VAL A 253 16.16 -2.19 -12.26
C VAL A 253 17.39 -1.54 -12.89
N ARG A 254 17.54 -1.73 -14.20
CA ARG A 254 18.60 -1.11 -14.99
C ARG A 254 18.01 -0.10 -15.98
N THR A 255 18.52 1.13 -16.00
CA THR A 255 18.11 2.17 -16.94
C THR A 255 18.60 1.87 -18.37
N ALA A 256 18.01 2.53 -19.37
CA ALA A 256 18.49 2.45 -20.75
C ALA A 256 19.93 2.96 -20.92
N ALA A 257 20.39 3.84 -20.02
CA ALA A 257 21.78 4.32 -19.97
C ALA A 257 22.74 3.33 -19.29
N GLY A 258 22.25 2.16 -18.85
CA GLY A 258 23.05 1.13 -18.22
C GLY A 258 23.38 1.37 -16.74
N GLU A 259 22.63 2.24 -16.06
CA GLU A 259 22.78 2.45 -14.61
C GLU A 259 21.88 1.47 -13.84
N ASP A 260 22.42 0.82 -12.82
CA ASP A 260 21.67 -0.08 -11.94
C ASP A 260 21.14 0.69 -10.71
N TRP A 261 19.90 0.40 -10.33
CA TRP A 261 19.20 1.04 -9.22
C TRP A 261 18.39 0.01 -8.45
N PHE A 262 18.23 0.23 -7.15
CA PHE A 262 17.44 -0.63 -6.28
C PHE A 262 16.37 0.17 -5.55
N LEU A 263 15.11 -0.21 -5.73
CA LEU A 263 13.98 0.33 -4.98
C LEU A 263 13.67 -0.61 -3.82
N HIS A 264 13.62 -0.12 -2.58
CA HIS A 264 13.27 -0.92 -1.40
C HIS A 264 12.37 -0.13 -0.47
N PHE A 265 11.71 -0.78 0.49
CA PHE A 265 10.94 -0.05 1.50
C PHE A 265 11.75 0.21 2.79
N GLN A 266 11.26 1.17 3.57
CA GLN A 266 11.58 1.42 4.99
C GLN A 266 10.27 1.37 5.79
N SER A 267 10.22 0.61 6.89
CA SER A 267 9.07 0.63 7.81
C SER A 267 9.08 1.87 8.70
N ARG A 268 8.00 2.65 8.68
CA ARG A 268 7.79 3.89 9.47
C ARG A 268 6.52 3.85 10.32
N GLY A 269 6.19 2.68 10.87
CA GLY A 269 5.06 2.51 11.79
C GLY A 269 3.75 3.00 11.17
N ALA A 270 3.09 3.99 11.79
CA ALA A 270 1.80 4.50 11.34
C ALA A 270 1.83 5.15 9.93
N TYR A 271 2.99 5.50 9.39
CA TYR A 271 3.11 5.96 8.01
C TYR A 271 3.21 4.80 7.00
N GLY A 272 3.31 3.56 7.50
CA GLY A 272 3.48 2.35 6.70
C GLY A 272 4.90 2.21 6.18
N ARG A 273 5.03 1.60 5.00
CA ARG A 273 6.31 1.23 4.38
C ARG A 273 6.57 2.14 3.18
N VAL A 274 7.46 3.11 3.36
CA VAL A 274 7.82 4.14 2.36
C VAL A 274 8.92 3.63 1.44
N VAL A 275 8.98 4.09 0.18
CA VAL A 275 9.91 3.54 -0.83
C VAL A 275 11.12 4.44 -1.03
N HIS A 276 12.29 3.85 -0.93
CA HIS A 276 13.60 4.45 -1.16
C HIS A 276 14.16 3.97 -2.50
N LEU A 277 14.87 4.86 -3.19
CA LEU A 277 15.67 4.57 -4.37
C LEU A 277 17.16 4.66 -4.00
N GLN A 278 17.92 3.60 -4.26
CA GLN A 278 19.35 3.51 -3.98
C GLN A 278 20.13 3.36 -5.29
N PRO A 279 21.27 4.05 -5.47
CA PRO A 279 22.21 3.71 -6.53
C PRO A 279 22.74 2.30 -6.32
N MET A 280 23.08 1.61 -7.41
CA MET A 280 23.69 0.29 -7.34
C MET A 280 24.85 0.19 -8.33
N SER A 281 25.96 -0.41 -7.89
CA SER A 281 27.11 -0.75 -8.72
C SER A 281 27.44 -2.24 -8.58
N TRP A 282 28.37 -2.73 -9.42
CA TRP A 282 28.86 -4.10 -9.38
C TRP A 282 30.36 -4.11 -9.08
N GLU A 283 30.75 -4.71 -7.95
CA GLU A 283 32.14 -4.78 -7.49
C GLU A 283 32.50 -6.21 -7.09
N GLY A 284 33.60 -6.74 -7.64
CA GLY A 284 33.98 -8.14 -7.43
C GLY A 284 32.89 -9.15 -7.84
N GLY A 285 32.03 -8.77 -8.81
CA GLY A 285 30.89 -9.56 -9.28
C GLY A 285 29.67 -9.55 -8.35
N TRP A 286 29.64 -8.71 -7.32
CA TRP A 286 28.51 -8.58 -6.39
C TRP A 286 27.90 -7.17 -6.48
N PRO A 287 26.59 -7.04 -6.23
CA PRO A 287 25.97 -5.73 -6.15
C PRO A 287 26.42 -5.01 -4.88
N VAL A 288 26.69 -3.72 -5.00
CA VAL A 288 26.90 -2.78 -3.90
C VAL A 288 25.79 -1.74 -4.02
N ILE A 289 24.90 -1.69 -3.02
CA ILE A 289 23.71 -0.84 -3.06
C ILE A 289 23.89 0.32 -2.08
N GLY A 290 23.44 1.52 -2.47
CA GLY A 290 23.62 2.72 -1.68
C GLY A 290 25.06 3.22 -1.71
N ASP A 291 25.50 3.82 -0.62
CA ASP A 291 26.89 4.22 -0.39
C ASP A 291 27.60 3.11 0.39
N GLU A 292 28.43 2.32 -0.30
CA GLU A 292 29.17 1.18 0.28
C GLU A 292 28.30 0.15 1.05
N GLY A 293 27.04 -0.04 0.65
CA GLY A 293 26.11 -0.95 1.34
C GLY A 293 25.21 -0.28 2.37
N GLU A 294 25.21 1.05 2.47
CA GLU A 294 24.33 1.83 3.35
C GLU A 294 23.35 2.75 2.56
N PRO A 295 22.08 2.91 2.99
CA PRO A 295 21.10 3.75 2.31
C PRO A 295 21.48 5.23 2.20
N VAL A 296 21.36 5.82 1.00
CA VAL A 296 21.51 7.28 0.82
C VAL A 296 20.18 8.01 1.07
N LEU A 297 20.25 9.20 1.67
CA LEU A 297 19.09 10.09 1.84
C LEU A 297 18.89 11.05 0.67
N VAL A 298 20.00 11.47 0.04
CA VAL A 298 20.01 12.38 -1.12
C VAL A 298 21.03 11.87 -2.11
N HIS A 299 20.69 11.86 -3.39
CA HIS A 299 21.60 11.44 -4.45
C HIS A 299 21.25 12.11 -5.78
N ARG A 300 22.17 12.08 -6.75
CA ARG A 300 21.84 12.47 -8.13
C ARG A 300 20.73 11.59 -8.70
N GLY A 301 19.87 12.15 -9.54
CA GLY A 301 18.88 11.38 -10.28
C GLY A 301 19.49 10.35 -11.24
N PRO A 302 18.74 9.29 -11.58
CA PRO A 302 19.10 8.36 -12.65
C PRO A 302 19.25 9.06 -14.00
N LYS A 303 20.15 8.55 -14.85
CA LYS A 303 20.18 8.90 -16.27
C LYS A 303 19.01 8.20 -16.98
N ALA A 304 17.88 8.88 -16.99
CA ALA A 304 16.63 8.42 -17.58
C ALA A 304 15.86 9.63 -18.17
N PRO A 305 14.82 9.41 -19.00
CA PRO A 305 14.03 10.51 -19.52
C PRO A 305 13.44 11.36 -18.39
N ARG A 306 13.51 12.68 -18.55
CA ARG A 306 12.91 13.60 -17.58
C ARG A 306 11.38 13.53 -17.66
N GLN A 307 10.74 13.66 -16.50
CA GLN A 307 9.32 13.93 -16.37
C GLN A 307 9.09 15.07 -15.35
N PRO A 308 7.92 15.72 -15.35
CA PRO A 308 7.58 16.73 -14.36
C PRO A 308 7.68 16.17 -12.94
N ALA A 309 7.98 17.07 -11.98
CA ALA A 309 7.93 16.71 -10.57
C ALA A 309 6.50 16.31 -10.19
N GLU A 310 6.31 15.04 -9.83
CA GLU A 310 5.00 14.43 -9.59
C GLU A 310 5.05 13.47 -8.40
N ALA A 311 3.93 13.38 -7.70
CA ALA A 311 3.68 12.39 -6.67
C ALA A 311 2.29 11.78 -6.89
N PRO A 312 2.02 10.57 -6.39
CA PRO A 312 0.69 9.97 -6.49
C PRO A 312 -0.39 10.90 -5.92
N ALA A 313 -1.52 11.00 -6.63
CA ALA A 313 -2.61 11.89 -6.24
C ALA A 313 -3.15 11.54 -4.84
N SER A 314 -3.36 12.57 -4.03
CA SER A 314 -3.99 12.48 -2.70
C SER A 314 -5.23 13.37 -2.56
N ASP A 315 -5.42 14.31 -3.48
CA ASP A 315 -6.61 15.16 -3.59
C ASP A 315 -7.67 14.52 -4.49
N ASP A 316 -8.94 14.84 -4.24
CA ASP A 316 -10.04 14.43 -5.10
C ASP A 316 -11.16 15.47 -5.10
N ASP A 317 -11.67 15.80 -6.29
CA ASP A 317 -12.91 16.58 -6.46
C ASP A 317 -14.13 15.70 -6.72
N PHE A 318 -13.90 14.38 -6.78
CA PHE A 318 -14.90 13.39 -7.10
C PHE A 318 -15.65 13.70 -8.40
N PRO A 319 -14.93 13.96 -9.51
CA PRO A 319 -15.54 14.46 -10.73
C PRO A 319 -16.61 13.50 -11.24
N GLY A 320 -17.81 14.03 -11.52
CA GLY A 320 -18.95 13.26 -11.98
C GLY A 320 -19.42 12.14 -11.03
N GLY A 321 -19.27 12.34 -9.71
CA GLY A 321 -19.85 11.44 -8.71
C GLY A 321 -18.96 10.24 -8.33
N ARG A 322 -17.69 10.23 -8.73
CA ARG A 322 -16.80 9.04 -8.64
C ARG A 322 -15.53 9.37 -7.88
N TYR A 323 -15.05 8.41 -7.09
CA TYR A 323 -13.75 8.51 -6.45
C TYR A 323 -12.60 8.17 -7.42
N GLY A 324 -11.47 8.84 -7.22
CA GLY A 324 -10.24 8.64 -7.96
C GLY A 324 -9.47 7.37 -7.57
N ARG A 325 -8.39 7.11 -8.31
CA ARG A 325 -7.63 5.84 -8.22
C ARG A 325 -6.89 5.64 -6.90
N GLN A 326 -6.65 6.72 -6.14
CA GLN A 326 -5.98 6.69 -4.84
C GLN A 326 -6.82 6.02 -3.75
N TRP A 327 -8.13 5.90 -3.98
CA TRP A 327 -9.06 5.30 -3.06
C TRP A 327 -9.19 3.78 -3.26
N GLN A 328 -9.28 3.07 -2.14
CA GLN A 328 -9.55 1.64 -2.07
C GLN A 328 -10.65 1.39 -1.04
N TRP A 329 -11.43 0.33 -1.20
CA TRP A 329 -12.34 -0.21 -0.19
C TRP A 329 -11.61 -1.18 0.72
N THR A 330 -12.07 -1.28 1.97
CA THR A 330 -11.57 -2.22 2.98
C THR A 330 -12.02 -3.67 2.75
N ALA A 331 -12.91 -3.91 1.78
CA ALA A 331 -13.39 -5.23 1.35
C ALA A 331 -13.92 -5.16 -0.09
N ASN A 332 -14.25 -6.31 -0.68
CA ASN A 332 -14.86 -6.37 -2.02
C ASN A 332 -16.16 -5.55 -2.10
N PRO A 333 -16.26 -4.57 -3.03
CA PRO A 333 -17.40 -3.67 -3.08
C PRO A 333 -18.68 -4.39 -3.44
N ARG A 334 -19.78 -3.95 -2.84
CA ARG A 334 -21.14 -4.39 -3.17
C ARG A 334 -21.92 -3.25 -3.82
N PRO A 335 -22.88 -3.56 -4.72
CA PRO A 335 -23.77 -2.55 -5.27
C PRO A 335 -24.44 -1.72 -4.16
N GLY A 336 -24.55 -0.41 -4.39
CA GLY A 336 -25.26 0.51 -3.50
C GLY A 336 -24.43 1.15 -2.39
N TRP A 337 -23.12 0.89 -2.28
CA TRP A 337 -22.26 1.65 -1.36
C TRP A 337 -22.06 3.10 -1.78
N THR A 338 -21.98 3.34 -3.10
CA THR A 338 -21.99 4.66 -3.70
C THR A 338 -23.35 4.92 -4.38
N VAL A 339 -23.75 6.18 -4.42
CA VAL A 339 -24.98 6.62 -5.09
C VAL A 339 -24.60 7.52 -6.26
N GLY A 340 -24.94 7.11 -7.48
CA GLY A 340 -24.64 7.90 -8.68
C GLY A 340 -25.44 9.20 -8.73
N HIS A 341 -24.80 10.29 -9.14
CA HIS A 341 -25.43 11.57 -9.48
C HIS A 341 -24.65 12.28 -10.59
N GLY A 342 -25.29 13.26 -11.26
CA GLY A 342 -24.75 13.92 -12.45
C GLY A 342 -23.81 15.11 -12.20
N GLY A 343 -23.32 15.30 -10.97
CA GLY A 343 -22.45 16.42 -10.59
C GLY A 343 -21.22 15.94 -9.82
N ASP A 344 -20.34 16.88 -9.46
CA ASP A 344 -19.15 16.59 -8.66
C ASP A 344 -19.48 16.33 -7.19
N GLY A 345 -18.52 15.76 -6.45
CA GLY A 345 -18.70 15.27 -5.09
C GLY A 345 -18.98 13.76 -5.05
N LEU A 346 -18.69 13.13 -3.91
CA LEU A 346 -18.94 11.71 -3.65
C LEU A 346 -20.17 11.54 -2.77
N ARG A 347 -21.08 10.63 -3.14
CA ARG A 347 -22.21 10.24 -2.29
C ARG A 347 -22.08 8.79 -1.85
N LEU A 348 -22.02 8.59 -0.54
CA LEU A 348 -21.99 7.28 0.11
C LEU A 348 -23.37 6.97 0.71
N SER A 349 -23.84 5.73 0.56
CA SER A 349 -25.03 5.26 1.28
C SER A 349 -24.69 5.03 2.75
N CYS A 350 -25.60 5.38 3.66
CA CYS A 350 -25.48 4.97 5.07
C CYS A 350 -25.77 3.47 5.18
N VAL A 351 -24.78 2.60 4.93
CA VAL A 351 -24.97 1.14 4.92
C VAL A 351 -25.33 0.62 6.31
N ARG A 352 -26.43 -0.14 6.42
CA ARG A 352 -26.86 -0.72 7.70
C ARG A 352 -25.96 -1.87 8.13
N THR A 353 -25.58 -1.89 9.41
CA THR A 353 -24.68 -2.91 9.96
C THR A 353 -24.78 -3.00 11.47
N ALA A 354 -24.57 -4.20 12.02
CA ALA A 354 -24.44 -4.41 13.47
C ALA A 354 -23.11 -3.85 14.02
N TYR A 355 -22.12 -3.62 13.15
CA TYR A 355 -20.78 -3.17 13.50
C TYR A 355 -20.60 -1.67 13.34
N ALA A 356 -21.68 -0.88 13.37
CA ALA A 356 -21.60 0.57 13.14
C ALA A 356 -20.69 1.27 14.16
N HIS A 357 -20.48 0.67 15.34
CA HIS A 357 -19.60 1.16 16.40
C HIS A 357 -18.10 0.92 16.16
N ASP A 358 -17.71 0.12 15.16
CA ASP A 358 -16.31 -0.23 14.89
C ASP A 358 -15.98 -0.11 13.41
N LEU A 359 -15.32 0.99 13.02
CA LEU A 359 -14.92 1.23 11.64
C LEU A 359 -13.95 0.16 11.09
N ARG A 360 -13.23 -0.56 11.96
CA ARG A 360 -12.26 -1.59 11.54
C ARG A 360 -12.93 -2.83 10.97
N ALA A 361 -14.19 -3.06 11.33
CA ALA A 361 -15.01 -4.18 10.89
C ALA A 361 -15.88 -3.83 9.66
N LEU A 362 -15.91 -2.56 9.23
CA LEU A 362 -16.77 -2.11 8.15
C LEU A 362 -16.17 -2.41 6.78
N PRO A 363 -16.91 -3.08 5.87
CA PRO A 363 -16.45 -3.37 4.51
C PRO A 363 -16.50 -2.14 3.58
N ASN A 364 -17.33 -1.16 3.92
CA ASN A 364 -17.68 0.00 3.09
C ASN A 364 -17.02 1.29 3.57
N VAL A 365 -15.75 1.22 4.00
CA VAL A 365 -14.92 2.39 4.28
C VAL A 365 -14.04 2.65 3.07
N LEU A 366 -14.15 3.84 2.48
CA LEU A 366 -13.31 4.26 1.37
C LEU A 366 -12.04 4.87 1.94
N VAL A 367 -10.90 4.22 1.72
CA VAL A 367 -9.63 4.55 2.35
C VAL A 367 -8.56 4.99 1.35
N GLN A 368 -7.67 5.87 1.78
CA GLN A 368 -6.42 6.18 1.09
C GLN A 368 -5.27 6.31 2.09
N ARG A 369 -4.03 6.23 1.60
CA ARG A 369 -2.82 6.25 2.42
C ARG A 369 -2.54 7.66 2.97
N LEU A 370 -1.74 7.76 4.04
CA LEU A 370 -1.19 9.06 4.46
C LEU A 370 -0.18 9.54 3.41
N PRO A 371 -0.32 10.76 2.84
CA PRO A 371 0.50 11.20 1.71
C PRO A 371 1.90 11.73 2.10
N ALA A 372 2.12 11.98 3.40
CA ALA A 372 3.38 12.46 3.96
C ALA A 372 3.39 12.30 5.49
N GLU A 373 4.50 12.66 6.14
CA GLU A 373 4.61 12.67 7.60
C GLU A 373 3.86 13.82 8.28
N GLU A 374 3.73 14.94 7.55
CA GLU A 374 3.12 16.18 8.01
C GLU A 374 2.21 16.72 6.90
N PHE A 375 0.90 16.80 7.16
CA PHE A 375 -0.08 17.28 6.20
C PHE A 375 -1.39 17.62 6.91
N THR A 376 -2.27 18.33 6.20
CA THR A 376 -3.67 18.49 6.57
C THR A 376 -4.55 17.77 5.56
N ALA A 377 -5.59 17.05 6.01
CA ALA A 377 -6.66 16.52 5.17
C ALA A 377 -7.99 17.19 5.50
N GLU A 378 -8.73 17.66 4.50
CA GLU A 378 -9.99 18.40 4.66
C GLU A 378 -11.07 17.91 3.70
N THR A 379 -12.32 17.88 4.17
CA THR A 379 -13.51 17.63 3.34
C THR A 379 -14.73 18.36 3.89
N SER A 380 -15.68 18.72 3.01
CA SER A 380 -17.02 19.16 3.45
C SER A 380 -18.00 17.99 3.35
N LEU A 381 -18.72 17.76 4.44
CA LEU A 381 -19.59 16.62 4.68
C LEU A 381 -21.03 17.09 4.86
N THR A 382 -21.99 16.40 4.24
CA THR A 382 -23.42 16.52 4.52
C THR A 382 -24.01 15.16 4.89
N LEU A 383 -24.96 15.12 5.82
CA LEU A 383 -25.71 13.91 6.17
C LEU A 383 -27.19 14.07 5.83
N ASP A 384 -27.66 13.32 4.83
CA ASP A 384 -29.07 13.23 4.46
C ASP A 384 -29.66 11.95 5.07
N SER A 385 -29.87 12.00 6.40
CA SER A 385 -30.53 10.95 7.16
C SER A 385 -31.13 11.51 8.44
N ARG A 386 -32.29 10.99 8.82
CA ARG A 386 -32.91 11.20 10.15
C ARG A 386 -32.97 9.93 10.98
N GLU A 387 -32.39 8.83 10.48
CA GLU A 387 -32.32 7.56 11.17
C GLU A 387 -31.38 7.70 12.39
N PRO A 388 -31.85 7.52 13.63
CA PRO A 388 -30.99 7.63 14.81
C PRO A 388 -29.76 6.72 14.72
N GLY A 389 -28.59 7.31 14.96
CA GLY A 389 -27.29 6.64 14.87
C GLY A 389 -26.73 6.49 13.45
N ALA A 390 -27.44 6.91 12.40
CA ALA A 390 -26.85 7.05 11.08
C ALA A 390 -25.74 8.11 11.12
N LYS A 391 -24.56 7.75 10.62
CA LYS A 391 -23.36 8.59 10.74
C LYS A 391 -22.45 8.51 9.53
N ALA A 392 -21.68 9.57 9.34
CA ALA A 392 -20.67 9.67 8.30
C ALA A 392 -19.54 10.59 8.76
N GLY A 393 -18.33 10.40 8.24
CA GLY A 393 -17.19 11.17 8.71
C GLY A 393 -15.90 10.96 7.95
N LEU A 394 -14.91 11.75 8.37
CA LEU A 394 -13.50 11.62 8.00
C LEU A 394 -12.76 10.96 9.17
N ALA A 395 -12.02 9.88 8.88
CA ALA A 395 -11.36 9.06 9.87
C ALA A 395 -9.84 8.95 9.63
N VAL A 396 -9.08 8.71 10.70
CA VAL A 396 -7.78 8.04 10.66
C VAL A 396 -7.98 6.62 11.19
N LEU A 397 -7.64 5.62 10.38
CA LEU A 397 -7.86 4.20 10.65
C LEU A 397 -6.54 3.46 10.81
N GLY A 398 -6.44 2.70 11.89
CA GLY A 398 -5.39 1.77 12.24
C GLY A 398 -5.97 0.63 13.07
N ASP A 399 -5.12 -0.09 13.80
CA ASP A 399 -5.59 -0.93 14.90
C ASP A 399 -6.44 -0.12 15.90
N ALA A 400 -6.03 1.12 16.19
CA ALA A 400 -6.87 2.17 16.79
C ALA A 400 -7.40 3.11 15.69
N PHE A 401 -8.56 3.72 15.91
CA PHE A 401 -9.11 4.72 14.99
C PHE A 401 -9.67 5.94 15.72
N SER A 402 -9.74 7.07 15.01
CA SER A 402 -10.51 8.25 15.42
C SER A 402 -11.17 8.87 14.20
N TRP A 403 -12.38 9.41 14.36
CA TRP A 403 -13.13 10.06 13.30
C TRP A 403 -13.92 11.26 13.78
N ILE A 404 -14.13 12.21 12.88
CA ILE A 404 -14.98 13.39 13.10
C ILE A 404 -15.98 13.53 11.95
N GLY A 405 -17.21 13.88 12.27
CA GLY A 405 -18.26 13.98 11.27
C GLY A 405 -19.65 14.20 11.85
N LEU A 406 -20.66 13.69 11.16
CA LEU A 406 -22.06 13.88 11.50
C LEU A 406 -22.70 12.58 11.96
N GLU A 407 -23.59 12.68 12.95
CA GLU A 407 -24.48 11.60 13.38
C GLU A 407 -25.89 12.15 13.60
N ALA A 408 -26.90 11.42 13.13
CA ALA A 408 -28.30 11.72 13.43
C ALA A 408 -28.62 11.30 14.87
N GLY A 409 -29.01 12.27 15.69
CA GLY A 409 -29.39 12.04 17.09
C GLY A 409 -30.73 11.32 17.24
N PRO A 410 -31.14 11.02 18.49
CA PRO A 410 -32.43 10.36 18.77
C PRO A 410 -33.66 11.14 18.28
N ASP A 411 -33.55 12.46 18.16
CA ASP A 411 -34.57 13.38 17.65
C ASP A 411 -34.53 13.54 16.12
N GLY A 412 -33.64 12.80 15.43
CA GLY A 412 -33.41 12.88 13.99
C GLY A 412 -32.65 14.12 13.54
N THR A 413 -32.14 14.94 14.47
CA THR A 413 -31.31 16.11 14.13
C THR A 413 -29.85 15.73 14.01
N ALA A 414 -29.14 16.32 13.05
CA ALA A 414 -27.71 16.06 12.86
C ALA A 414 -26.86 16.76 13.93
N ARG A 415 -25.89 16.02 14.46
CA ARG A 415 -24.91 16.49 15.44
C ARG A 415 -23.50 16.26 14.89
N LEU A 416 -22.62 17.21 15.13
CA LEU A 416 -21.19 17.01 15.00
C LEU A 416 -20.73 16.07 16.12
N VAL A 417 -20.08 14.98 15.75
CA VAL A 417 -19.54 13.96 16.64
C VAL A 417 -18.05 13.74 16.33
N HIS A 418 -17.25 13.56 17.38
CA HIS A 418 -15.86 13.13 17.29
C HIS A 418 -15.69 11.94 18.23
N ARG A 419 -15.30 10.79 17.69
CA ARG A 419 -15.15 9.54 18.44
C ARG A 419 -13.86 8.81 18.10
N TYR A 420 -13.38 8.03 19.05
CA TYR A 420 -12.19 7.20 18.90
C TYR A 420 -12.38 5.82 19.53
N ALA A 421 -11.59 4.85 19.07
CA ALA A 421 -11.45 3.55 19.70
C ALA A 421 -9.97 3.14 19.73
N GLU A 422 -9.54 2.63 20.87
CA GLU A 422 -8.21 2.03 21.05
C GLU A 422 -8.14 0.63 20.41
N ALA A 423 -6.94 0.09 20.24
CA ALA A 423 -6.68 -1.13 19.48
C ALA A 423 -7.53 -2.36 19.86
N VAL A 424 -7.86 -2.50 21.15
CA VAL A 424 -8.61 -3.64 21.69
C VAL A 424 -10.00 -3.24 22.20
N ALA A 425 -10.41 -1.98 22.00
CA ALA A 425 -11.72 -1.51 22.43
C ALA A 425 -12.82 -2.14 21.56
N GLU A 426 -13.87 -2.66 22.19
CA GLU A 426 -15.03 -3.20 21.48
C GLU A 426 -15.94 -2.11 20.89
N HIS A 427 -15.93 -0.92 21.50
CA HIS A 427 -16.79 0.19 21.10
C HIS A 427 -16.01 1.50 21.06
N GLU A 428 -16.37 2.36 20.12
CA GLU A 428 -15.92 3.76 20.09
C GLU A 428 -16.47 4.57 21.28
N ARG A 429 -15.74 5.63 21.65
CA ARG A 429 -16.07 6.57 22.73
C ARG A 429 -16.01 8.00 22.21
N ASP A 430 -16.82 8.88 22.78
CA ASP A 430 -16.76 10.32 22.48
C ASP A 430 -15.38 10.87 22.88
N ALA A 431 -14.71 11.51 21.92
CA ALA A 431 -13.50 12.30 22.14
C ALA A 431 -13.83 13.71 22.64
N GLU A 432 -15.05 14.18 22.36
CA GLU A 432 -15.58 15.50 22.69
C GLU A 432 -17.11 15.40 22.80
N HIS A 433 -17.76 16.29 23.55
CA HIS A 433 -19.21 16.30 23.62
C HIS A 433 -19.85 16.58 22.25
N PRO A 434 -20.86 15.82 21.81
CA PRO A 434 -21.57 16.09 20.56
C PRO A 434 -22.16 17.50 20.52
N ARG A 435 -22.03 18.19 19.38
CA ARG A 435 -22.52 19.56 19.19
C ARG A 435 -23.59 19.62 18.12
N PRO A 436 -24.56 20.54 18.19
CA PRO A 436 -25.51 20.75 17.09
C PRO A 436 -24.77 21.07 15.79
N ALA A 437 -25.21 20.49 14.68
CA ALA A 437 -24.75 20.84 13.33
C ALA A 437 -25.96 21.28 12.48
N PRO A 438 -26.40 22.55 12.63
CA PRO A 438 -27.53 23.07 11.86
C PRO A 438 -27.31 22.89 10.36
N GLY A 439 -28.33 22.43 9.64
CA GLY A 439 -28.25 22.14 8.21
C GLY A 439 -27.62 20.79 7.85
N ALA A 440 -27.26 19.96 8.85
CA ALA A 440 -26.66 18.65 8.63
C ALA A 440 -25.44 18.70 7.70
N ALA A 441 -24.63 19.75 7.84
CA ALA A 441 -23.48 20.05 7.01
C ALA A 441 -22.33 20.58 7.89
N VAL A 442 -21.10 20.14 7.62
CA VAL A 442 -19.88 20.57 8.30
C VAL A 442 -18.69 20.57 7.35
N ARG A 443 -17.67 21.36 7.64
CA ARG A 443 -16.30 21.10 7.13
C ARG A 443 -15.50 20.44 8.23
N VAL A 444 -14.78 19.37 7.90
CA VAL A 444 -13.94 18.65 8.84
C VAL A 444 -12.50 18.59 8.34
N ARG A 445 -11.57 18.64 9.28
CA ARG A 445 -10.15 18.67 8.99
C ARG A 445 -9.37 17.82 9.99
N ILE A 446 -8.36 17.10 9.49
CA ILE A 446 -7.37 16.39 10.28
C ILE A 446 -6.00 16.99 9.96
N GLU A 447 -5.34 17.56 10.97
CA GLU A 447 -3.93 17.92 10.88
C GLU A 447 -3.09 16.76 11.42
N VAL A 448 -2.17 16.24 10.61
CA VAL A 448 -1.20 15.22 11.01
C VAL A 448 0.17 15.88 11.12
N THR A 449 0.80 15.74 12.28
CA THR A 449 2.19 16.17 12.52
C THR A 449 3.10 14.95 12.73
N ARG A 450 4.42 15.18 12.77
CA ARG A 450 5.43 14.14 13.02
C ARG A 450 5.08 13.23 14.19
N GLY A 451 5.40 11.94 14.04
CA GLY A 451 5.01 10.90 14.98
C GLY A 451 3.53 10.51 14.88
N ALA A 452 2.92 10.74 13.70
CA ALA A 452 1.55 10.45 13.34
C ALA A 452 0.51 10.97 14.36
N ARG A 453 0.75 12.18 14.86
CA ARG A 453 -0.13 12.86 15.82
C ARG A 453 -1.21 13.61 15.05
N CYS A 454 -2.46 13.24 15.29
CA CYS A 454 -3.62 13.71 14.57
C CYS A 454 -4.45 14.66 15.44
N ARG A 455 -4.68 15.89 14.96
CA ARG A 455 -5.58 16.87 15.56
C ARG A 455 -6.81 17.02 14.68
N PHE A 456 -7.99 16.97 15.30
CA PHE A 456 -9.26 17.04 14.60
C PHE A 456 -9.89 18.42 14.77
N TYR A 457 -10.42 18.95 13.67
CA TYR A 457 -11.09 20.24 13.62
C TYR A 457 -12.41 20.12 12.86
N ALA A 458 -13.37 20.96 13.24
CA ALA A 458 -14.63 21.10 12.51
C ALA A 458 -15.09 22.55 12.47
N ASP A 459 -15.72 22.90 11.36
CA ASP A 459 -16.48 24.14 11.17
C ASP A 459 -17.94 23.75 10.88
N THR A 460 -18.85 24.20 11.75
CA THR A 460 -20.29 23.93 11.71
C THR A 460 -21.07 25.02 10.96
N GLY A 461 -20.39 26.01 10.38
CA GLY A 461 -21.03 27.11 9.67
C GLY A 461 -21.65 28.17 10.59
N ASP A 462 -21.29 28.20 11.87
CA ASP A 462 -21.78 29.17 12.87
C ASP A 462 -21.01 30.51 12.86
N GLY A 463 -20.05 30.67 11.93
CA GLY A 463 -19.22 31.86 11.80
C GLY A 463 -17.94 31.85 12.63
N THR A 464 -17.69 30.81 13.44
CA THR A 464 -16.45 30.67 14.24
C THR A 464 -15.30 30.01 13.47
N GLY A 465 -15.57 29.43 12.29
CA GLY A 465 -14.59 28.73 11.48
C GLY A 465 -14.15 27.39 12.11
N PHE A 466 -12.96 26.91 11.76
CA PHE A 466 -12.46 25.64 12.27
C PHE A 466 -12.13 25.71 13.77
N GLN A 467 -12.82 24.89 14.56
CA GLN A 467 -12.57 24.69 15.98
C GLN A 467 -11.98 23.31 16.23
N ALA A 468 -10.96 23.23 17.09
CA ALA A 468 -10.40 21.96 17.53
C ALA A 468 -11.45 21.10 18.27
N SER A 469 -11.31 19.79 18.23
CA SER A 469 -12.20 18.85 18.91
C SER A 469 -11.40 17.72 19.52
N GLY A 470 -11.66 17.42 20.80
CA GLY A 470 -11.04 16.30 21.50
C GLY A 470 -9.53 16.42 21.68
N GLN A 471 -8.93 15.34 22.17
CA GLN A 471 -7.48 15.27 22.40
C GLN A 471 -6.71 14.88 21.12
N VAL A 472 -5.39 15.08 21.15
CA VAL A 472 -4.49 14.62 20.09
C VAL A 472 -4.52 13.10 20.02
N PHE A 473 -4.94 12.55 18.89
CA PHE A 473 -4.94 11.12 18.64
C PHE A 473 -3.59 10.66 18.08
N ALA A 474 -3.11 9.50 18.51
CA ALA A 474 -1.91 8.88 17.94
C ALA A 474 -2.34 7.82 16.94
N ALA A 475 -2.10 8.04 15.65
CA ALA A 475 -2.40 7.01 14.66
C ALA A 475 -1.50 5.79 14.88
N THR A 476 -2.07 4.61 14.66
CA THR A 476 -1.34 3.34 14.75
C THR A 476 -1.33 2.68 13.38
N PRO A 477 -0.35 1.80 13.10
CA PRO A 477 -0.44 0.88 11.97
C PRO A 477 -1.76 0.10 12.01
N TRP A 478 -2.16 -0.47 10.87
CA TRP A 478 -3.25 -1.43 10.78
C TRP A 478 -2.69 -2.80 10.39
N ARG A 479 -2.23 -3.56 11.38
CA ARG A 479 -1.48 -4.81 11.15
C ARG A 479 -0.23 -4.55 10.29
N TRP A 480 -0.24 -4.98 9.02
CA TRP A 480 0.91 -4.92 8.10
C TRP A 480 1.00 -3.62 7.29
N VAL A 481 0.03 -2.73 7.44
CA VAL A 481 -0.06 -1.49 6.66
C VAL A 481 0.02 -0.26 7.58
N GLY A 482 0.32 0.88 6.99
CA GLY A 482 0.21 2.17 7.69
C GLY A 482 -1.23 2.51 8.09
N ALA A 483 -1.36 3.57 8.88
CA ALA A 483 -2.65 4.20 9.09
C ALA A 483 -3.22 4.74 7.76
N LEU A 484 -4.54 4.83 7.66
CA LEU A 484 -5.23 5.28 6.47
C LEU A 484 -6.17 6.44 6.80
N LEU A 485 -6.35 7.35 5.85
CA LEU A 485 -7.47 8.28 5.86
C LEU A 485 -8.69 7.55 5.33
N GLY A 486 -9.87 7.76 5.92
CA GLY A 486 -11.09 7.09 5.49
C GLY A 486 -12.30 8.00 5.42
N LEU A 487 -13.13 7.79 4.41
CA LEU A 487 -14.48 8.32 4.30
C LEU A 487 -15.47 7.17 4.48
N PHE A 488 -16.50 7.38 5.29
CA PHE A 488 -17.51 6.36 5.54
C PHE A 488 -18.90 6.97 5.69
N ALA A 489 -19.91 6.15 5.44
CA ALA A 489 -21.28 6.39 5.82
C ALA A 489 -21.92 5.07 6.25
N THR A 490 -22.56 5.04 7.41
CA THR A 490 -23.12 3.82 8.01
C THR A 490 -24.37 4.14 8.82
N ALA A 491 -25.17 3.12 9.09
CA ALA A 491 -26.31 3.20 9.99
C ALA A 491 -26.41 1.91 10.83
N PRO A 492 -27.06 1.97 12.00
CA PRO A 492 -27.35 0.78 12.77
C PRO A 492 -28.18 -0.24 11.98
N ALA A 493 -28.10 -1.50 12.41
CA ALA A 493 -28.91 -2.58 11.86
C ALA A 493 -30.40 -2.21 11.85
N GLY A 494 -31.10 -2.55 10.77
CA GLY A 494 -32.48 -2.17 10.54
C GLY A 494 -32.94 -2.60 9.15
N THR A 495 -34.10 -2.13 8.72
CA THR A 495 -34.67 -2.46 7.39
C THR A 495 -34.77 -1.22 6.51
N GLY A 496 -34.71 -1.43 5.19
CA GLY A 496 -34.82 -0.36 4.20
C GLY A 496 -33.64 0.62 4.15
N PRO A 497 -33.71 1.63 3.28
CA PRO A 497 -32.69 2.68 3.17
C PRO A 497 -32.56 3.48 4.48
N SER A 498 -31.36 3.99 4.74
CA SER A 498 -30.99 4.75 5.95
C SER A 498 -30.39 6.12 5.63
N GLY A 499 -30.61 6.61 4.41
CA GLY A 499 -30.08 7.89 3.94
C GLY A 499 -28.70 7.80 3.30
N THR A 500 -28.11 8.97 3.04
CA THR A 500 -26.82 9.10 2.37
C THR A 500 -25.96 10.18 3.01
N ALA A 501 -24.66 10.15 2.74
CA ALA A 501 -23.75 11.23 3.06
C ALA A 501 -23.06 11.75 1.80
N GLY A 502 -22.89 13.07 1.72
CA GLY A 502 -22.23 13.76 0.62
C GLY A 502 -20.88 14.32 1.05
N PHE A 503 -19.87 14.17 0.19
CA PHE A 503 -18.52 14.70 0.35
C PHE A 503 -18.19 15.54 -0.87
N THR A 504 -18.01 16.85 -0.72
CA THR A 504 -17.87 17.76 -1.88
C THR A 504 -16.49 17.68 -2.53
N SER A 505 -15.44 17.62 -1.72
CA SER A 505 -14.05 17.49 -2.16
C SER A 505 -13.21 16.90 -1.04
N PHE A 506 -12.07 16.32 -1.38
CA PHE A 506 -11.04 15.90 -0.45
C PHE A 506 -9.73 16.63 -0.81
N ARG A 507 -9.14 17.30 0.17
CA ARG A 507 -7.93 18.11 -0.03
C ARG A 507 -6.86 17.74 0.97
N THR A 508 -5.65 17.57 0.47
CA THR A 508 -4.44 17.34 1.23
C THR A 508 -3.45 18.45 0.95
N THR A 509 -2.98 19.10 2.00
CA THR A 509 -2.00 20.18 1.90
C THR A 509 -0.81 19.87 2.78
N GLY A 510 0.41 20.04 2.27
CA GLY A 510 1.59 19.99 3.11
C GLY A 510 1.55 21.09 4.17
N THR A 511 2.06 20.80 5.38
CA THR A 511 2.20 21.82 6.42
C THR A 511 3.32 22.79 6.00
N PRO A 512 3.12 24.12 6.05
CA PRO A 512 4.18 25.08 5.75
C PRO A 512 5.39 24.79 6.64
N ARG A 513 6.55 24.54 6.03
CA ARG A 513 7.80 24.52 6.79
C ARG A 513 8.04 25.95 7.26
N THR A 514 7.89 26.22 8.56
CA THR A 514 8.63 27.34 9.17
C THR A 514 10.09 27.01 8.96
N VAL A 515 10.73 27.73 8.04
CA VAL A 515 12.16 27.64 7.71
C VAL A 515 12.96 28.02 8.94
#